data_AF-A0A352WS65-F1
#
_entry.id   AF-A0A352WS65-F1
#
_cell.length_a   1.000
_cell.length_b   1.000
_cell.length_c   1.000
_cell.angle_alpha   90.00
_cell.angle_beta   90.00
_cell.angle_gamma   90.00
#
_symmetry.space_group_name_H-M   'P 1'
#
loop_
_entity.id
_entity.type
_entity.pdbx_description
1 polymer ?
#
loop_
_entity_poly.entity_id
_entity_poly.type
_entity_poly.pdbx_seq_one_letter_code
_entity_poly.pdbx_strand_id
1 'polypeptide(L)'
;MNAVQVSAAKPPNWDDWKWQCAHRITTVAALSKVIHMTQQDTQNISKCLEQFRMSITPYYASLIDPDDPKDPIRLQAVPSIEETYDCENDMADPLAEEGCSPVPNLVHRYPDRVLLLATYRCSMYCRHCTRRRAVGEEDRFITEKNLQSIFAYIRFHTEIRDVLISGGDPLVMSTEKLEHIIAGLRAIPHVDIIRIGTRVPVVLPMRITEELLSMLKKYQPIWINTHFN
;
A
#
# COMPACT_ATOMS: atom_id res chain seq x y z
N MET A 1 4.67 5.00 26.79
CA MET A 1 4.34 3.77 26.03
C MET A 1 5.59 3.39 25.25
N ASN A 2 6.03 2.15 25.41
CA ASN A 2 7.44 1.74 25.30
C ASN A 2 8.07 2.05 23.94
N ALA A 3 9.16 2.80 23.98
CA ALA A 3 10.04 3.03 22.86
C ALA A 3 10.68 1.71 22.44
N VAL A 4 10.52 1.33 21.18
CA VAL A 4 11.32 0.27 20.57
C VAL A 4 12.74 0.82 20.45
N GLN A 5 13.59 0.52 21.44
CA GLN A 5 15.02 0.41 21.17
C GLN A 5 15.18 -0.71 20.14
N VAL A 6 15.98 -0.50 19.10
CA VAL A 6 16.44 -1.60 18.25
C VAL A 6 17.41 -2.42 19.09
N SER A 7 16.87 -3.19 20.05
CA SER A 7 17.58 -4.25 20.71
C SER A 7 17.85 -5.33 19.66
N ALA A 8 19.03 -5.95 19.67
CA ALA A 8 19.36 -7.06 18.78
C ALA A 8 18.35 -8.23 18.86
N ALA A 9 17.51 -8.28 19.90
CA ALA A 9 16.41 -9.22 20.02
C ALA A 9 15.10 -8.63 19.46
N LYS A 10 14.51 -9.36 18.50
CA LYS A 10 13.16 -9.10 18.00
C LYS A 10 12.13 -9.21 19.14
N PRO A 11 11.13 -8.33 19.22
CA PRO A 11 10.06 -8.44 20.21
C PRO A 11 9.26 -9.74 20.00
N PRO A 12 8.61 -10.30 21.04
CA PRO A 12 7.85 -11.56 20.94
C PRO A 12 6.77 -11.56 19.85
N ASN A 13 6.20 -10.40 19.53
CA ASN A 13 5.13 -10.24 18.54
C ASN A 13 5.66 -9.84 17.14
N TRP A 14 6.96 -9.98 16.88
CA TRP A 14 7.57 -9.55 15.61
C TRP A 14 6.91 -10.18 14.38
N ASP A 15 6.51 -11.44 14.47
CA ASP A 15 5.89 -12.18 13.37
C ASP A 15 4.38 -11.91 13.23
N ASP A 16 3.78 -11.10 14.11
CA ASP A 16 2.40 -10.65 13.95
C ASP A 16 2.33 -9.41 13.04
N TRP A 17 1.74 -9.57 11.86
CA TRP A 17 1.59 -8.48 10.90
C TRP A 17 0.72 -7.32 11.42
N LYS A 18 -0.22 -7.58 12.33
CA LYS A 18 -1.02 -6.53 12.97
C LYS A 18 -0.17 -5.73 13.93
N TRP A 19 0.72 -6.40 14.68
CA TRP A 19 1.71 -5.74 15.53
C TRP A 19 2.64 -4.85 14.71
N GLN A 20 3.18 -5.36 13.60
CA GLN A 20 4.00 -4.59 12.65
C GLN A 20 3.27 -3.34 12.14
N CYS A 21 1.98 -3.48 11.76
CA CYS A 21 1.14 -2.37 11.32
C CYS A 21 0.83 -1.35 12.44
N ALA A 22 0.69 -1.78 13.68
CA ALA A 22 0.42 -0.94 14.84
C ALA A 22 1.67 -0.17 15.32
N HIS A 23 2.86 -0.71 15.07
CA HIS A 23 4.15 -0.13 15.50
C HIS A 23 4.91 0.53 14.35
N ARG A 24 4.20 0.94 13.30
CA ARG A 24 4.81 1.66 12.18
C ARG A 24 5.48 2.95 12.67
N ILE A 25 6.65 3.23 12.12
CA ILE A 25 7.38 4.49 12.32
C ILE A 25 6.70 5.55 11.47
N THR A 26 6.09 6.53 12.14
CA THR A 26 5.35 7.63 11.50
C THR A 26 5.83 9.01 11.94
N THR A 27 6.78 9.08 12.87
CA THR A 27 7.32 10.34 13.40
C THR A 27 8.84 10.37 13.32
N VAL A 28 9.40 11.57 13.22
CA VAL A 28 10.85 11.78 13.19
C VAL A 28 11.52 11.26 14.47
N ALA A 29 10.87 11.43 15.62
CA ALA A 29 11.37 10.94 16.90
C ALA A 29 11.39 9.40 17.03
N ALA A 30 10.52 8.70 16.30
CA ALA A 30 10.59 7.25 16.20
C ALA A 30 11.67 6.81 15.21
N LEU A 31 11.80 7.52 14.08
CA LEU A 31 12.80 7.24 13.06
C LEU A 31 14.24 7.44 13.55
N SER A 32 14.50 8.48 14.35
CA SER A 32 15.82 8.77 14.91
C SER A 32 16.35 7.70 15.88
N LYS A 33 15.51 6.74 16.27
CA LYS A 33 15.91 5.58 17.08
C LYS A 33 16.37 4.40 16.22
N VAL A 34 16.19 4.48 14.90
CA VAL A 34 16.45 3.38 13.96
C VAL A 34 17.61 3.70 13.03
N ILE A 35 17.74 4.96 12.61
CA ILE A 35 18.81 5.40 11.71
C ILE A 35 19.57 6.59 12.32
N HIS A 36 20.83 6.75 11.94
CA HIS A 36 21.60 7.94 12.29
C HIS A 36 21.11 9.14 11.48
N MET A 37 20.83 10.24 12.19
CA MET A 37 20.27 11.46 11.63
C MET A 37 20.99 12.67 12.21
N THR A 38 21.38 13.59 11.33
CA THR A 38 21.83 14.92 11.71
C THR A 38 20.65 15.79 12.14
N GLN A 39 20.95 16.94 12.74
CA GLN A 39 19.93 17.96 13.01
C GLN A 39 19.26 18.44 11.72
N GLN A 40 20.02 18.55 10.62
CA GLN A 40 19.49 18.93 9.31
C GLN A 40 18.54 17.87 8.76
N ASP A 41 18.87 16.57 8.87
CA ASP A 41 17.98 15.48 8.47
C ASP A 41 16.65 15.55 9.22
N THR A 42 16.72 15.80 10.53
CA THR A 42 15.54 15.93 11.39
C THR A 42 14.62 17.06 10.92
N GLN A 43 15.19 18.23 10.60
CA GLN A 43 14.44 19.38 10.09
C GLN A 43 13.85 19.11 8.71
N ASN A 44 14.65 18.56 7.79
CA ASN A 44 14.25 18.25 6.42
C ASN A 44 13.10 17.24 6.38
N ILE A 45 13.21 16.15 7.16
CA ILE A 45 12.16 15.15 7.27
C ILE A 45 10.91 15.76 7.90
N SER A 46 11.05 16.53 8.98
CA SER A 46 9.90 17.19 9.62
C SER A 46 9.14 18.09 8.63
N LYS A 47 9.88 18.85 7.81
CA LYS A 47 9.32 19.70 6.76
C LYS A 47 8.56 18.90 5.71
N CYS A 48 9.13 17.78 5.25
CA CYS A 48 8.48 16.89 4.29
C CYS A 48 7.20 16.26 4.86
N LEU A 49 7.19 15.94 6.16
CA LEU A 49 6.01 15.39 6.85
C LEU A 49 4.84 16.38 6.98
N GLU A 50 5.06 17.69 6.80
CA GLU A 50 3.97 18.68 6.72
C GLU A 50 3.10 18.46 5.47
N GLN A 51 3.69 17.91 4.40
CA GLN A 51 3.00 17.65 3.14
C GLN A 51 2.69 16.16 2.95
N PHE A 52 3.58 15.27 3.40
CA PHE A 52 3.54 13.87 3.00
C PHE A 52 3.78 12.92 4.15
N ARG A 53 2.81 12.04 4.41
CA ARG A 53 2.88 11.08 5.50
C ARG A 53 4.03 10.08 5.30
N MET A 54 4.66 9.71 6.42
CA MET A 54 5.61 8.60 6.50
C MET A 54 4.96 7.43 7.22
N SER A 55 5.25 6.23 6.76
CA SER A 55 4.94 5.02 7.48
C SER A 55 5.91 3.93 7.08
N ILE A 56 6.61 3.35 8.05
CA ILE A 56 7.60 2.29 7.83
C ILE A 56 7.33 1.18 8.84
N THR A 57 7.15 -0.06 8.39
CA THR A 57 7.00 -1.20 9.31
C THR A 57 8.31 -1.42 10.07
N PRO A 58 8.27 -1.88 11.34
CA PRO A 58 9.48 -2.27 12.06
C PRO A 58 10.35 -3.25 11.25
N TYR A 59 9.72 -4.21 10.57
CA TYR A 59 10.41 -5.12 9.66
C TYR A 59 11.19 -4.39 8.57
N TYR A 60 10.54 -3.52 7.78
CA TYR A 60 11.22 -2.88 6.66
C TYR A 60 12.30 -1.89 7.14
N ALA A 61 12.07 -1.23 8.28
CA ALA A 61 13.05 -0.36 8.90
C ALA A 61 14.30 -1.14 9.39
N SER A 62 14.14 -2.39 9.82
CA SER A 62 15.27 -3.25 10.24
C SER A 62 16.18 -3.71 9.11
N LEU A 63 15.79 -3.48 7.85
CA LEU A 63 16.60 -3.80 6.68
C LEU A 63 17.52 -2.63 6.27
N ILE A 64 17.30 -1.44 6.82
CA ILE A 64 18.08 -0.24 6.50
C ILE A 64 19.45 -0.36 7.16
N ASP A 65 20.52 -0.13 6.40
CA ASP A 65 21.83 0.17 6.99
C ASP A 65 21.78 1.56 7.67
N PRO A 66 21.91 1.66 9.02
CA PRO A 66 21.80 2.93 9.72
C PRO A 66 22.96 3.89 9.45
N ASP A 67 24.10 3.39 8.94
CA ASP A 67 25.31 4.15 8.70
C ASP A 67 25.44 4.62 7.24
N ASP A 68 24.66 4.06 6.31
CA ASP A 68 24.65 4.48 4.91
C ASP A 68 23.45 5.43 4.61
N PRO A 69 23.69 6.75 4.43
CA PRO A 69 22.64 7.66 4.02
C PRO A 69 22.09 7.40 2.61
N LYS A 70 22.80 6.60 1.79
CA LYS A 70 22.40 6.19 0.44
C LYS A 70 21.85 4.77 0.39
N ASP A 71 21.59 4.15 1.54
CA ASP A 71 20.99 2.82 1.61
C ASP A 71 19.71 2.77 0.74
N PRO A 72 19.59 1.81 -0.17
CA PRO A 72 18.49 1.79 -1.14
C PRO A 72 17.12 1.54 -0.48
N ILE A 73 17.07 0.93 0.70
CA ILE A 73 15.82 0.72 1.46
C ILE A 73 15.42 2.02 2.15
N ARG A 74 16.38 2.75 2.72
CA ARG A 74 16.21 4.09 3.29
C ARG A 74 15.63 5.04 2.25
N LEU A 75 16.22 5.10 1.05
CA LEU A 75 15.76 5.99 -0.03
C LEU A 75 14.29 5.74 -0.45
N GLN A 76 13.80 4.52 -0.24
CA GLN A 76 12.42 4.16 -0.58
C GLN A 76 11.42 4.42 0.55
N ALA A 77 11.87 4.56 1.80
CA ALA A 77 11.02 4.61 2.99
C ALA A 77 11.09 5.94 3.75
N VAL A 78 12.26 6.56 3.82
CA VAL A 78 12.51 7.77 4.61
C VAL A 78 12.32 9.01 3.75
N PRO A 79 11.50 10.00 4.21
CA PRO A 79 11.29 11.24 3.47
C PRO A 79 12.58 12.02 3.21
N SER A 80 12.63 12.71 2.08
CA SER A 80 13.68 13.67 1.75
C SER A 80 13.07 15.05 1.47
N ILE A 81 13.88 16.12 1.60
CA ILE A 81 13.39 17.49 1.40
C ILE A 81 13.08 17.77 -0.07
N GLU A 82 13.77 17.08 -0.97
CA GLU A 82 13.63 17.20 -2.42
C GLU A 82 12.21 16.87 -2.88
N GLU A 83 11.49 16.05 -2.12
CA GLU A 83 10.10 15.70 -2.40
C GLU A 83 9.12 16.87 -2.22
N THR A 84 9.56 17.97 -1.60
CA THR A 84 8.76 19.20 -1.44
C THR A 84 8.95 20.19 -2.57
N TYR A 85 9.80 19.86 -3.55
CA TYR A 85 10.09 20.71 -4.70
C TYR A 85 9.26 20.23 -5.90
N ASP A 86 8.29 21.05 -6.31
CA ASP A 86 7.53 20.80 -7.52
C ASP A 86 8.41 21.04 -8.77
N CYS A 87 8.26 20.17 -9.77
CA CYS A 87 8.86 20.32 -11.09
C CYS A 87 7.82 20.81 -12.11
N GLU A 88 8.26 21.50 -13.16
CA GLU A 88 7.37 22.06 -14.21
C GLU A 88 6.47 21.01 -14.87
N ASN A 89 6.94 19.76 -14.96
CA ASN A 89 6.22 18.65 -15.58
C ASN A 89 5.46 17.77 -14.57
N ASP A 90 5.41 18.16 -13.30
CA ASP A 90 4.67 17.40 -12.30
C ASP A 90 3.16 17.52 -12.54
N MET A 91 2.48 16.40 -12.39
CA MET A 91 1.03 16.31 -12.49
C MET A 91 0.50 15.56 -11.28
N ALA A 92 -0.63 16.01 -10.74
CA ALA A 92 -1.28 15.31 -9.63
C ALA A 92 -1.72 13.89 -10.04
N ASP A 93 -2.25 13.74 -11.26
CA ASP A 93 -2.70 12.46 -11.83
C ASP A 93 -2.05 12.21 -13.20
N PRO A 94 -0.73 11.92 -13.26
CA PRO A 94 0.00 11.79 -14.52
C PRO A 94 -0.48 10.58 -15.34
N LEU A 95 -1.18 9.65 -14.68
CA LEU A 95 -1.73 8.48 -15.32
C LEU A 95 -3.15 8.72 -15.83
N ALA A 96 -3.85 9.81 -15.50
CA ALA A 96 -5.27 10.00 -15.79
C ALA A 96 -6.13 8.82 -15.27
N GLU A 97 -5.98 8.48 -14.00
CA GLU A 97 -6.84 7.51 -13.32
C GLU A 97 -8.23 8.07 -13.04
N GLU A 98 -8.33 9.32 -12.61
CA GLU A 98 -9.59 9.97 -12.27
C GLU A 98 -10.46 10.19 -13.51
N GLY A 99 -9.84 10.65 -14.59
CA GLY A 99 -10.50 10.82 -15.89
C GLY A 99 -10.99 9.51 -16.53
N CYS A 100 -10.41 8.37 -16.13
CA CYS A 100 -10.83 7.04 -16.57
C CYS A 100 -11.68 6.31 -15.52
N SER A 101 -12.32 7.03 -14.57
CA SER A 101 -13.08 6.44 -13.47
C SER A 101 -14.60 6.50 -13.73
N PRO A 102 -15.23 5.47 -14.34
CA PRO A 102 -16.67 5.47 -14.63
C PRO A 102 -17.54 5.46 -13.36
N VAL A 103 -17.03 4.89 -12.27
CA VAL A 103 -17.61 4.93 -10.92
C VAL A 103 -16.48 5.14 -9.90
N PRO A 104 -16.77 5.67 -8.70
CA PRO A 104 -15.75 5.83 -7.66
C PRO A 104 -15.00 4.52 -7.37
N ASN A 105 -13.69 4.61 -7.14
CA ASN A 105 -12.79 3.48 -6.84
C ASN A 105 -12.59 2.47 -7.99
N LEU A 106 -13.04 2.77 -9.21
CA LEU A 106 -12.83 1.90 -10.36
C LEU A 106 -12.27 2.69 -11.54
N VAL A 107 -11.10 2.29 -12.03
CA VAL A 107 -10.51 2.86 -13.25
C VAL A 107 -10.68 1.85 -14.38
N HIS A 108 -11.32 2.27 -15.46
CA HIS A 108 -11.51 1.48 -16.67
C HIS A 108 -10.87 2.21 -17.86
N ARG A 109 -9.58 1.97 -18.07
CA ARG A 109 -8.79 2.59 -19.15
C ARG A 109 -8.66 1.70 -20.37
N TYR A 110 -8.55 0.39 -20.15
CA TYR A 110 -8.27 -0.58 -21.19
C TYR A 110 -9.53 -1.37 -21.52
N PRO A 111 -9.67 -1.89 -22.75
CA PRO A 111 -10.93 -2.47 -23.20
C PRO A 111 -11.50 -3.63 -22.37
N ASP A 112 -10.63 -4.45 -21.77
CA ASP A 112 -11.02 -5.75 -21.19
C ASP A 112 -10.68 -5.89 -19.70
N ARG A 113 -10.23 -4.81 -19.05
CA ARG A 113 -9.73 -4.89 -17.67
C ARG A 113 -9.87 -3.59 -16.89
N VAL A 114 -10.06 -3.76 -15.59
CA VAL A 114 -10.28 -2.67 -14.65
C VAL A 114 -9.35 -2.72 -13.44
N LEU A 115 -9.11 -1.57 -12.84
CA LEU A 115 -8.38 -1.38 -11.59
C LEU A 115 -9.36 -0.97 -10.49
N LEU A 116 -9.53 -1.82 -9.49
CA LEU A 116 -10.36 -1.58 -8.30
C LEU A 116 -9.47 -1.07 -7.15
N LEU A 117 -9.69 0.17 -6.71
CA LEU A 117 -8.99 0.80 -5.60
C LEU A 117 -9.67 0.44 -4.27
N ALA A 118 -9.25 -0.66 -3.65
CA ALA A 118 -9.88 -1.24 -2.45
C ALA A 118 -9.57 -0.47 -1.15
N THR A 119 -8.45 0.23 -1.11
CA THR A 119 -8.01 1.00 0.06
C THR A 119 -7.03 2.09 -0.36
N TYR A 120 -6.86 3.11 0.48
CA TYR A 120 -5.82 4.13 0.37
C TYR A 120 -4.74 3.99 1.45
N ARG A 121 -4.75 2.86 2.17
CA ARG A 121 -3.78 2.54 3.22
C ARG A 121 -2.70 1.61 2.67
N CYS A 122 -1.46 1.83 3.11
CA CYS A 122 -0.33 0.91 2.94
C CYS A 122 0.29 0.58 4.30
N SER A 123 1.03 -0.52 4.39
CA SER A 123 1.88 -0.83 5.55
C SER A 123 3.16 0.01 5.54
N MET A 124 3.63 0.38 4.35
CA MET A 124 4.74 1.31 4.15
C MET A 124 4.37 2.30 3.03
N TYR A 125 4.62 3.60 3.22
CA TYR A 125 4.41 4.61 2.17
C TYR A 125 5.70 4.85 1.39
N CYS A 126 5.79 4.25 0.21
CA CYS A 126 6.93 4.40 -0.69
C CYS A 126 7.13 5.88 -1.07
N ARG A 127 8.36 6.38 -1.01
CA ARG A 127 8.67 7.77 -1.38
C ARG A 127 8.45 8.08 -2.87
N HIS A 128 8.43 7.03 -3.70
CA HIS A 128 8.18 7.09 -5.14
C HIS A 128 6.74 6.66 -5.53
N CYS A 129 5.76 6.80 -4.63
CA CYS A 129 4.39 6.36 -4.91
C CYS A 129 3.71 7.21 -5.99
N THR A 130 3.33 6.60 -7.13
CA THR A 130 2.59 7.28 -8.22
C THR A 130 1.17 7.71 -7.83
N ARG A 131 0.64 7.20 -6.72
CA ARG A 131 -0.70 7.53 -6.19
C ARG A 131 -0.64 8.36 -4.92
N ARG A 132 0.47 9.06 -4.66
CA ARG A 132 0.69 9.88 -3.46
C ARG A 132 -0.40 10.93 -3.22
N ARG A 133 -1.04 11.43 -4.28
CA ARG A 133 -2.22 12.33 -4.22
C ARG A 133 -3.48 11.74 -3.56
N ALA A 134 -3.53 10.42 -3.33
CA ALA A 134 -4.71 9.75 -2.78
C ALA A 134 -4.35 8.73 -1.70
N VAL A 135 -3.24 8.01 -1.89
CA VAL A 135 -2.74 7.03 -0.93
C VAL A 135 -1.95 7.75 0.16
N GLY A 136 -2.36 7.54 1.41
CA GLY A 136 -1.65 8.08 2.56
C GLY A 136 -2.05 9.49 2.99
N GLU A 137 -3.05 10.12 2.37
CA GLU A 137 -3.69 11.32 2.94
C GLU A 137 -4.58 10.90 4.12
N GLU A 138 -5.61 10.11 3.85
CA GLU A 138 -6.47 9.49 4.85
C GLU A 138 -6.53 7.96 4.70
N ASP A 139 -6.40 7.25 5.82
CA ASP A 139 -6.49 5.78 5.84
C ASP A 139 -7.95 5.36 5.66
N ARG A 140 -8.39 5.25 4.40
CA ARG A 140 -9.76 4.85 4.04
C ARG A 140 -9.77 3.48 3.35
N PHE A 141 -10.81 2.71 3.63
CA PHE A 141 -11.16 1.51 2.87
C PHE A 141 -12.33 1.84 1.96
N ILE A 142 -12.48 1.08 0.87
CA ILE A 142 -13.64 1.18 0.00
C ILE A 142 -14.93 0.99 0.81
N THR A 143 -15.93 1.81 0.52
CA THR A 143 -17.25 1.71 1.16
C THR A 143 -18.07 0.63 0.49
N GLU A 144 -19.02 0.03 1.23
CA GLU A 144 -19.92 -0.97 0.65
C GLU A 144 -20.74 -0.39 -0.52
N LYS A 145 -21.17 0.88 -0.41
CA LYS A 145 -21.87 1.59 -1.49
C LYS A 145 -21.03 1.61 -2.77
N ASN A 146 -19.78 2.03 -2.68
CA ASN A 146 -18.90 2.10 -3.86
C ASN A 146 -18.62 0.70 -4.41
N LEU A 147 -18.37 -0.28 -3.53
CA LEU A 147 -18.13 -1.67 -3.93
C LEU A 147 -19.33 -2.25 -4.70
N GLN A 148 -20.57 -2.00 -4.27
CA GLN A 148 -21.76 -2.42 -5.00
C GLN A 148 -21.91 -1.72 -6.35
N SER A 149 -21.58 -0.43 -6.45
CA SER A 149 -21.55 0.28 -7.73
C SER A 149 -20.52 -0.32 -8.70
N ILE A 150 -19.37 -0.74 -8.18
CA ILE A 150 -18.33 -1.44 -8.97
C ILE A 150 -18.85 -2.78 -9.49
N PHE A 151 -19.44 -3.60 -8.62
CA PHE A 151 -20.00 -4.89 -9.05
C PHE A 151 -21.10 -4.70 -10.10
N ALA A 152 -21.96 -3.70 -9.94
CA ALA A 152 -22.99 -3.36 -10.93
C ALA A 152 -22.37 -2.97 -12.27
N TYR A 153 -21.34 -2.11 -12.26
CA TYR A 153 -20.61 -1.70 -13.46
C TYR A 153 -19.98 -2.91 -14.17
N ILE A 154 -19.22 -3.74 -13.45
CA ILE A 154 -18.54 -4.90 -14.05
C ILE A 154 -19.58 -5.91 -14.57
N ARG A 155 -20.71 -6.11 -13.90
CA ARG A 155 -21.80 -6.99 -14.39
C ARG A 155 -22.38 -6.51 -15.72
N PHE A 156 -22.51 -5.20 -15.91
CA PHE A 156 -23.06 -4.60 -17.12
C PHE A 156 -22.08 -4.64 -18.29
N HIS A 157 -20.78 -4.51 -18.00
CA HIS A 157 -19.68 -4.47 -18.97
C HIS A 157 -19.06 -5.86 -19.16
N THR A 158 -19.66 -6.68 -20.03
CA THR A 158 -19.29 -8.09 -20.27
C THR A 158 -17.91 -8.28 -20.91
N GLU A 159 -17.33 -7.24 -21.48
CA GLU A 159 -15.98 -7.21 -22.02
C GLU A 159 -14.90 -7.29 -20.92
N ILE A 160 -15.23 -6.94 -19.67
CA ILE A 160 -14.29 -6.92 -18.55
C ILE A 160 -14.05 -8.34 -18.03
N ARG A 161 -12.87 -8.87 -18.34
CA ARG A 161 -12.45 -10.22 -17.93
C ARG A 161 -11.36 -10.25 -16.86
N ASP A 162 -10.62 -9.15 -16.68
CA ASP A 162 -9.52 -9.04 -15.72
C ASP A 162 -9.75 -7.88 -14.75
N VAL A 163 -9.74 -8.19 -13.45
CA VAL A 163 -9.91 -7.22 -12.37
C VAL A 163 -8.66 -7.19 -11.49
N LEU A 164 -7.96 -6.06 -11.49
CA LEU A 164 -6.83 -5.80 -10.60
C LEU A 164 -7.30 -5.09 -9.32
N ILE A 165 -7.26 -5.79 -8.19
CA ILE A 165 -7.46 -5.21 -6.85
C ILE A 165 -6.16 -4.52 -6.43
N SER A 166 -6.23 -3.23 -6.14
CA SER A 166 -5.09 -2.38 -5.80
C SER A 166 -5.56 -1.18 -4.95
N GLY A 167 -4.87 -0.04 -5.05
CA GLY A 167 -5.10 1.18 -4.28
C GLY A 167 -3.80 1.63 -3.63
N GLY A 168 -3.81 1.70 -2.30
CA GLY A 168 -2.60 1.62 -1.50
C GLY A 168 -2.06 0.20 -1.55
N ASP A 169 -2.41 -0.64 -0.57
CA ASP A 169 -2.05 -2.06 -0.58
C ASP A 169 -3.22 -2.93 -0.08
N PRO A 170 -3.90 -3.71 -0.94
CA PRO A 170 -5.05 -4.52 -0.56
C PRO A 170 -4.77 -5.53 0.56
N LEU A 171 -3.55 -6.05 0.65
CA LEU A 171 -3.23 -7.08 1.63
C LEU A 171 -3.13 -6.53 3.07
N VAL A 172 -3.17 -5.21 3.28
CA VAL A 172 -3.29 -4.63 4.63
C VAL A 172 -4.71 -4.73 5.21
N MET A 173 -5.69 -5.09 4.38
CA MET A 173 -7.06 -5.36 4.80
C MET A 173 -7.14 -6.66 5.59
N SER A 174 -8.18 -6.79 6.43
CA SER A 174 -8.50 -8.09 7.02
C SER A 174 -8.83 -9.10 5.92
N THR A 175 -8.52 -10.38 6.17
CA THR A 175 -8.81 -11.46 5.22
C THR A 175 -10.30 -11.49 4.86
N GLU A 176 -11.18 -11.27 5.84
CA GLU A 176 -12.63 -11.17 5.64
C GLU A 176 -13.03 -10.07 4.64
N LYS A 177 -12.50 -8.85 4.79
CA LYS A 177 -12.85 -7.75 3.87
C LYS A 177 -12.29 -7.98 2.47
N LEU A 178 -11.08 -8.54 2.37
CA LEU A 178 -10.49 -8.91 1.09
C LEU A 178 -11.32 -10.02 0.42
N GLU A 179 -11.74 -11.02 1.19
CA GLU A 179 -12.60 -12.10 0.73
C GLU A 179 -13.94 -11.58 0.21
N HIS A 180 -14.59 -10.64 0.91
CA HIS A 180 -15.84 -10.03 0.46
C HIS A 180 -15.72 -9.43 -0.95
N ILE A 181 -14.62 -8.73 -1.23
CA ILE A 181 -14.34 -8.19 -2.57
C ILE A 181 -14.13 -9.32 -3.58
N ILE A 182 -13.26 -10.28 -3.27
CA ILE A 182 -12.91 -11.38 -4.18
C ILE A 182 -14.13 -12.25 -4.50
N ALA A 183 -14.92 -12.62 -3.50
CA ALA A 183 -16.12 -13.42 -3.67
C ALA A 183 -17.16 -12.69 -4.53
N GLY A 184 -17.36 -11.39 -4.31
CA GLY A 184 -18.26 -10.57 -5.12
C GLY A 184 -17.84 -10.49 -6.58
N LEU A 185 -16.53 -10.36 -6.85
CA LEU A 185 -15.99 -10.42 -8.22
C LEU A 185 -16.13 -11.81 -8.85
N ARG A 186 -15.84 -12.88 -8.10
CA ARG A 186 -15.96 -14.26 -8.58
C ARG A 186 -17.40 -14.68 -8.89
N ALA A 187 -18.38 -14.03 -8.29
CA ALA A 187 -19.80 -14.23 -8.61
C ALA A 187 -20.21 -13.64 -9.97
N ILE A 188 -19.33 -12.90 -10.67
CA ILE A 188 -19.59 -12.33 -11.99
C ILE A 188 -19.06 -13.29 -13.07
N PRO A 189 -19.93 -13.91 -13.90
CA PRO A 189 -19.54 -15.03 -14.75
C PRO A 189 -18.42 -14.76 -15.77
N HIS A 190 -18.36 -13.55 -16.32
CA HIS A 190 -17.36 -13.17 -17.33
C HIS A 190 -16.03 -12.67 -16.74
N VAL A 191 -15.90 -12.60 -15.41
CA VAL A 191 -14.63 -12.26 -14.74
C VAL A 191 -13.75 -13.51 -14.64
N ASP A 192 -12.83 -13.64 -15.59
CA ASP A 192 -11.88 -14.75 -15.66
C ASP A 192 -10.78 -14.62 -14.59
N ILE A 193 -10.15 -13.44 -14.53
CA ILE A 193 -8.91 -13.22 -13.80
C ILE A 193 -9.13 -12.18 -12.71
N ILE A 194 -8.71 -12.53 -11.49
CA ILE A 194 -8.54 -11.57 -10.40
C ILE A 194 -7.05 -11.48 -10.10
N ARG A 195 -6.54 -10.25 -10.08
CA ARG A 195 -5.15 -9.96 -9.74
C ARG A 195 -5.09 -9.06 -8.51
N ILE A 196 -4.05 -9.19 -7.72
CA ILE A 196 -3.81 -8.35 -6.55
C ILE A 196 -2.45 -7.67 -6.72
N GLY A 197 -2.45 -6.34 -6.77
CA GLY A 197 -1.23 -5.54 -6.72
C GLY A 197 -0.88 -5.23 -5.28
N THR A 198 0.25 -5.72 -4.79
CA THR A 198 0.60 -5.61 -3.36
C THR A 198 2.11 -5.61 -3.13
N ARG A 199 2.58 -4.70 -2.28
CA ARG A 199 3.97 -4.64 -1.84
C ARG A 199 4.19 -5.39 -0.52
N VAL A 200 3.13 -5.90 0.10
CA VAL A 200 3.19 -6.63 1.38
C VAL A 200 4.26 -7.73 1.43
N PRO A 201 4.47 -8.58 0.42
CA PRO A 201 5.57 -9.57 0.46
C PRO A 201 6.96 -8.96 0.71
N VAL A 202 7.16 -7.69 0.32
CA VAL A 202 8.41 -6.95 0.46
C VAL A 202 8.49 -6.22 1.80
N VAL A 203 7.43 -5.52 2.20
CA VAL A 203 7.46 -4.59 3.34
C VAL A 203 6.78 -5.12 4.61
N LEU A 204 6.02 -6.21 4.51
CA LEU A 204 5.26 -6.82 5.59
C LEU A 204 5.06 -8.34 5.32
N PRO A 205 6.13 -9.14 5.15
CA PRO A 205 6.00 -10.55 4.76
C PRO A 205 5.18 -11.38 5.75
N MET A 206 5.13 -10.98 7.03
CA MET A 206 4.30 -11.58 8.09
C MET A 206 2.80 -11.68 7.75
N ARG A 207 2.30 -10.87 6.80
CA ARG A 207 0.89 -10.89 6.40
C ARG A 207 0.54 -12.10 5.52
N ILE A 208 1.54 -12.78 4.95
CA ILE A 208 1.38 -13.99 4.15
C ILE A 208 1.17 -15.19 5.10
N THR A 209 -0.03 -15.26 5.67
CA THR A 209 -0.44 -16.28 6.64
C THR A 209 -1.17 -17.44 5.97
N GLU A 210 -1.22 -18.60 6.62
CA GLU A 210 -2.03 -19.74 6.18
C GLU A 210 -3.52 -19.38 6.01
N GLU A 211 -4.05 -18.50 6.87
CA GLU A 211 -5.41 -17.97 6.76
C GLU A 211 -5.62 -17.23 5.42
N LEU A 212 -4.67 -16.37 5.03
CA LEU A 212 -4.72 -15.65 3.76
C LEU A 212 -4.62 -16.60 2.58
N LEU A 213 -3.62 -17.48 2.60
CA LEU A 213 -3.36 -18.42 1.51
C LEU A 213 -4.54 -19.37 1.31
N SER A 214 -5.11 -19.88 2.41
CA SER A 214 -6.31 -20.71 2.39
C SER A 214 -7.50 -19.96 1.80
N MET A 215 -7.69 -18.68 2.16
CA MET A 215 -8.76 -17.86 1.58
C MET A 215 -8.59 -17.69 0.08
N LEU A 216 -7.40 -17.29 -0.38
CA LEU A 216 -7.11 -17.05 -1.80
C LEU A 216 -7.25 -18.33 -2.64
N LYS A 217 -6.93 -19.50 -2.09
CA LYS A 217 -7.06 -20.79 -2.76
C LYS A 217 -8.51 -21.14 -3.13
N LYS A 218 -9.51 -20.63 -2.40
CA LYS A 218 -10.94 -20.87 -2.68
C LYS A 218 -11.41 -20.23 -4.00
N TYR A 219 -10.70 -19.21 -4.49
CA TYR A 219 -11.16 -18.30 -5.54
C TYR A 219 -10.26 -18.28 -6.79
N GLN A 220 -9.53 -19.37 -7.03
CA GLN A 220 -8.63 -19.50 -8.18
C GLN A 220 -9.36 -19.33 -9.53
N PRO A 221 -8.69 -18.79 -10.57
CA PRO A 221 -7.29 -18.34 -10.57
C PRO A 221 -7.08 -16.96 -9.91
N ILE A 222 -6.08 -16.83 -9.04
CA ILE A 222 -5.64 -15.51 -8.51
C ILE A 222 -4.17 -15.29 -8.83
N TRP A 223 -3.86 -14.12 -9.36
CA TRP A 223 -2.48 -13.68 -9.58
C TRP A 223 -2.09 -12.59 -8.59
N ILE A 224 -0.84 -12.60 -8.16
CA ILE A 224 -0.30 -11.57 -7.28
C ILE A 224 0.89 -10.93 -7.98
N ASN A 225 0.81 -9.61 -8.18
CA ASN A 225 1.93 -8.81 -8.65
C ASN A 225 2.51 -8.06 -7.45
N THR A 226 3.81 -8.23 -7.22
CA THR A 226 4.51 -7.53 -6.14
C THR A 226 5.48 -6.48 -6.65
N HIS A 227 6.14 -5.76 -5.73
CA HIS A 227 6.92 -4.56 -6.03
C HIS A 227 8.26 -4.58 -5.25
N PHE A 228 9.16 -5.48 -5.67
CA PHE A 228 10.58 -5.42 -5.32
C PHE A 228 11.30 -4.42 -6.26
N ASN A 229 12.28 -3.71 -5.73
CA ASN A 229 13.06 -2.68 -6.44
C ASN A 229 14.55 -2.99 -6.33
#